data_AF-A0A163J0K7-F1
#
_entry.id   AF-A0A163J0K7-F1
#
_cell.length_a   1.000
_cell.length_b   1.000
_cell.length_c   1.000
_cell.angle_alpha   90.00
_cell.angle_beta   90.00
_cell.angle_gamma   90.00
#
_symmetry.space_group_name_H-M   'P 1'
#
loop_
_entity.id
_entity.type
_entity.pdbx_description
1 polymer ?
#
loop_
_entity_poly.entity_id
_entity_poly.type
_entity_poly.pdbx_seq_one_letter_code
_entity_poly.pdbx_strand_id
1 'polypeptide(L)'
;QGGFGAILGRVYTVAASNVELYHMRQLLYHVPGALGYEDLRTVNGVVYDTFRAAAYERGLLEDDREWDRCLNESAIFAMPHAIRQLFVSLLLFCTPTDPFGLWQRHKHSMIDDFCHAAGITNVDAQVRNHPNPNSPTTLEPMYAQCLLNMENTLQAHGKSLPEFGEFILPPPSTVPNLYSDQPAVIRDQLLLLDQARSNYQAQFPFNTDQQHAFDNIITAVYDNDIVSSKLFFVDGPGGTGKTYLFNSLLQRVRQDGSIALAAASSGTAALLLNGGRTAHSMFKIPLDVDDNTTCSIPASSSLATLIRQTKLILWDEASMINRYLFETVDRTFRDLMKQVDPRLKNVPFGGKVIVLGGDFRQ
;
A
#
# COMPACT_ATOMS: atom_id res chain seq x y z
N GLN A 1 -43.53 41.21 2.26
CA GLN A 1 -42.32 41.01 3.09
C GLN A 1 -42.19 39.52 3.31
N GLY A 2 -41.17 38.89 2.72
CA GLY A 2 -40.96 37.45 2.74
C GLY A 2 -40.47 36.97 4.11
N GLY A 3 -41.06 35.87 4.58
CA GLY A 3 -40.56 35.08 5.70
C GLY A 3 -40.28 33.69 5.19
N PHE A 4 -39.00 33.32 5.13
CA PHE A 4 -38.52 31.98 4.83
C PHE A 4 -38.97 31.02 5.95
N GLY A 5 -40.11 30.36 5.77
CA GLY A 5 -40.57 29.28 6.62
C GLY A 5 -39.94 27.96 6.18
N ALA A 6 -39.06 27.42 7.04
CA ALA A 6 -38.50 26.06 6.98
C ALA A 6 -37.62 25.72 5.75
N ILE A 7 -36.42 26.29 5.68
CA ILE A 7 -35.33 25.69 4.88
C ILE A 7 -34.31 25.10 5.86
N LEU A 8 -34.17 23.77 5.83
CA LEU A 8 -33.11 23.03 6.51
C LEU A 8 -31.76 23.46 5.94
N GLY A 9 -31.10 24.37 6.64
CA GLY A 9 -29.82 24.94 6.24
C GLY A 9 -28.66 24.02 6.58
N ARG A 10 -28.20 23.27 5.57
CA ARG A 10 -26.94 22.49 5.48
C ARG A 10 -27.04 21.02 5.90
N VAL A 11 -26.91 20.14 4.91
CA VAL A 11 -26.56 18.73 5.10
C VAL A 11 -25.06 18.65 5.37
N TYR A 12 -24.66 18.00 6.48
CA TYR A 12 -23.25 17.83 6.85
C TYR A 12 -22.46 17.07 5.78
N THR A 13 -21.18 17.42 5.62
CA THR A 13 -20.27 16.69 4.73
C THR A 13 -20.03 15.30 5.30
N VAL A 14 -20.42 14.27 4.55
CA VAL A 14 -20.21 12.87 4.90
C VAL A 14 -19.07 12.34 4.04
N ALA A 15 -18.05 11.73 4.67
CA ALA A 15 -17.00 11.04 3.96
C ALA A 15 -17.56 9.81 3.23
N ALA A 16 -17.12 9.57 2.00
CA ALA A 16 -17.59 8.44 1.18
C ALA A 16 -17.30 7.06 1.80
N SER A 17 -16.38 6.99 2.77
CA SER A 17 -16.13 5.80 3.60
C SER A 17 -17.31 5.41 4.49
N ASN A 18 -18.22 6.33 4.80
CA ASN A 18 -19.48 6.02 5.48
C ASN A 18 -20.56 5.74 4.43
N VAL A 19 -20.57 4.51 3.92
CA VAL A 19 -21.38 4.08 2.78
C VAL A 19 -22.87 4.41 2.99
N GLU A 20 -23.45 4.10 4.16
CA GLU A 20 -24.86 4.40 4.42
C GLU A 20 -25.17 5.89 4.37
N LEU A 21 -24.45 6.70 5.14
CA LEU A 21 -24.73 8.14 5.24
C LEU A 21 -24.41 8.87 3.93
N TYR A 22 -23.41 8.40 3.18
CA TYR A 22 -23.06 8.97 1.88
C TYR A 22 -24.19 8.80 0.87
N HIS A 23 -24.73 7.60 0.73
CA HIS A 23 -25.82 7.31 -0.22
C HIS A 23 -27.15 7.94 0.23
N MET A 24 -27.43 7.94 1.55
CA MET A 24 -28.59 8.66 2.09
C MET A 24 -28.51 10.16 1.78
N ARG A 25 -27.33 10.77 1.92
CA ARG A 25 -27.11 12.18 1.57
C ARG A 25 -27.35 12.46 0.09
N GLN A 26 -26.89 11.59 -0.82
CA GLN A 26 -27.19 11.72 -2.24
C GLN A 26 -28.70 11.70 -2.49
N LEU A 27 -29.41 10.74 -1.90
CA LEU A 27 -30.87 10.65 -2.02
C LEU A 27 -31.59 11.90 -1.48
N LEU A 28 -31.12 12.47 -0.37
CA LEU A 28 -31.69 13.71 0.20
C LEU A 28 -31.60 14.92 -0.74
N TYR A 29 -30.61 14.97 -1.64
CA TYR A 29 -30.53 16.04 -2.65
C TYR A 29 -31.47 15.83 -3.84
N HIS A 30 -31.91 14.59 -4.08
CA HIS A 30 -32.61 14.19 -5.30
C HIS A 30 -34.06 13.72 -5.09
N VAL A 31 -34.48 13.45 -3.84
CA VAL A 31 -35.84 13.01 -3.49
C VAL A 31 -36.60 14.15 -2.80
N PRO A 32 -37.41 14.93 -3.54
CA PRO A 32 -38.17 16.04 -2.96
C PRO A 32 -39.33 15.52 -2.11
N GLY A 33 -39.52 16.10 -0.92
CA GLY A 33 -40.70 15.85 -0.09
C GLY A 33 -40.74 14.50 0.63
N ALA A 34 -39.61 13.80 0.75
CA ALA A 34 -39.53 12.58 1.55
C ALA A 34 -39.95 12.86 3.01
N LEU A 35 -40.92 12.08 3.51
CA LEU A 35 -41.45 12.14 4.87
C LEU A 35 -40.79 11.10 5.80
N GLY A 36 -40.05 10.15 5.23
CA GLY A 36 -39.28 9.16 5.99
C GLY A 36 -38.17 8.47 5.18
N TYR A 37 -37.40 7.60 5.86
CA TYR A 37 -36.32 6.83 5.23
C TYR A 37 -36.82 5.84 4.17
N GLU A 38 -38.05 5.36 4.28
CA GLU A 38 -38.67 4.49 3.30
C GLU A 38 -38.92 5.24 1.98
N ASP A 39 -39.37 6.50 2.05
CA ASP A 39 -39.56 7.35 0.87
C ASP A 39 -38.24 7.59 0.13
N LEU A 40 -37.16 7.83 0.88
CA LEU A 40 -35.82 7.94 0.31
C LEU A 40 -35.40 6.65 -0.41
N ARG A 41 -35.78 5.48 0.11
CA ARG A 41 -35.45 4.17 -0.48
C ARG A 41 -36.43 3.72 -1.57
N THR A 42 -37.48 4.49 -1.87
CA THR A 42 -38.51 4.10 -2.84
C THR A 42 -38.22 4.64 -4.23
N VAL A 43 -37.93 3.80 -5.22
CA VAL A 43 -37.72 4.19 -6.63
C VAL A 43 -38.78 3.55 -7.50
N ASN A 44 -39.49 4.34 -8.32
CA ASN A 44 -40.55 3.83 -9.21
C ASN A 44 -41.61 2.94 -8.50
N GLY A 45 -41.90 3.20 -7.22
CA GLY A 45 -42.86 2.45 -6.43
C GLY A 45 -42.31 1.18 -5.75
N VAL A 46 -41.02 0.87 -5.89
CA VAL A 46 -40.34 -0.25 -5.24
C VAL A 46 -39.49 0.27 -4.08
N VAL A 47 -39.66 -0.29 -2.88
CA VAL A 47 -38.83 0.00 -1.70
C VAL A 47 -37.59 -0.88 -1.73
N TYR A 48 -36.41 -0.28 -1.71
CA TYR A 48 -35.13 -1.00 -1.69
C TYR A 48 -34.61 -1.18 -0.26
N ASP A 49 -33.86 -2.25 -0.02
CA ASP A 49 -33.34 -2.59 1.31
C ASP A 49 -32.33 -1.56 1.83
N THR A 50 -31.53 -0.95 0.96
CA THR A 50 -30.47 -0.02 1.34
C THR A 50 -30.56 1.31 0.58
N PHE A 51 -30.05 2.39 1.19
CA PHE A 51 -29.93 3.69 0.51
C PHE A 51 -29.03 3.61 -0.74
N ARG A 52 -28.01 2.74 -0.73
CA ARG A 52 -27.15 2.52 -1.89
C ARG A 52 -27.92 1.92 -3.07
N ALA A 53 -28.72 0.87 -2.83
CA ALA A 53 -29.51 0.25 -3.90
C ALA A 53 -30.53 1.24 -4.49
N ALA A 54 -31.17 2.05 -3.65
CA ALA A 54 -32.09 3.10 -4.11
C ALA A 54 -31.38 4.24 -4.87
N ALA A 55 -30.14 4.59 -4.52
CA ALA A 55 -29.35 5.59 -5.26
C ALA A 55 -28.86 5.04 -6.61
N TYR A 56 -28.49 3.76 -6.66
CA TYR A 56 -28.10 3.05 -7.87
C TYR A 56 -29.24 3.03 -8.89
N GLU A 57 -30.45 2.58 -8.48
CA GLU A 57 -31.61 2.52 -9.37
C GLU A 57 -32.01 3.90 -9.91
N ARG A 58 -31.80 4.96 -9.13
CA ARG A 58 -32.04 6.35 -9.57
C ARG A 58 -30.97 6.88 -10.53
N GLY A 59 -29.92 6.12 -10.84
CA GLY A 59 -28.81 6.56 -11.67
C GLY A 59 -27.97 7.67 -11.05
N LEU A 60 -27.93 7.74 -9.70
CA LEU A 60 -27.17 8.76 -8.96
C LEU A 60 -25.72 8.35 -8.67
N LEU A 61 -25.37 7.10 -8.99
CA LEU A 61 -24.01 6.57 -8.83
C LEU A 61 -23.34 6.50 -10.20
N GLU A 62 -22.10 6.98 -10.28
CA GLU A 62 -21.26 6.76 -11.45
C GLU A 62 -21.07 5.24 -11.64
N ASP A 63 -21.19 4.78 -12.88
CA ASP A 63 -21.02 3.35 -13.17
C ASP A 63 -19.54 2.95 -13.02
N ASP A 64 -19.29 1.69 -12.65
CA ASP A 64 -17.91 1.20 -12.50
C ASP A 64 -17.20 0.99 -13.86
N ARG A 65 -17.76 1.45 -14.98
CA ARG A 65 -17.23 1.18 -16.32
C ARG A 65 -15.86 1.81 -16.52
N GLU A 66 -15.62 2.97 -15.94
CA GLU A 66 -14.30 3.63 -16.00
C GLU A 66 -13.24 2.80 -15.25
N TRP A 67 -13.61 2.16 -14.13
CA TRP A 67 -12.72 1.27 -13.39
C TRP A 67 -12.48 -0.05 -14.13
N ASP A 68 -13.53 -0.61 -14.73
CA ASP A 68 -13.39 -1.77 -15.62
C ASP A 68 -12.48 -1.47 -16.79
N ARG A 69 -12.65 -0.32 -17.44
CA ARG A 69 -11.82 0.10 -18.57
C ARG A 69 -10.36 0.27 -18.13
N CYS A 70 -10.13 0.96 -17.01
CA CYS A 70 -8.80 1.17 -16.45
C CYS A 70 -8.07 -0.15 -16.16
N LEU A 71 -8.74 -1.10 -15.50
CA LEU A 71 -8.16 -2.41 -15.18
C LEU A 71 -7.95 -3.28 -16.42
N ASN A 72 -8.88 -3.27 -17.38
CA ASN A 72 -8.71 -3.95 -18.66
C ASN A 72 -7.53 -3.41 -19.46
N GLU A 73 -7.38 -2.09 -19.55
CA GLU A 73 -6.24 -1.47 -20.22
C GLU A 73 -4.93 -1.85 -19.52
N SER A 74 -4.88 -1.77 -18.18
CA SER A 74 -3.72 -2.17 -17.39
C SER A 74 -3.34 -3.64 -17.60
N ALA A 75 -4.32 -4.54 -17.67
CA ALA A 75 -4.10 -5.97 -17.87
C ALA A 75 -3.39 -6.32 -19.19
N ILE A 76 -3.38 -5.42 -20.19
CA ILE A 76 -2.71 -5.66 -21.48
C ILE A 76 -1.18 -5.54 -21.36
N PHE A 77 -0.67 -4.66 -20.50
CA PHE A 77 0.75 -4.30 -20.47
C PHE A 77 1.40 -4.33 -19.09
N ALA A 78 0.62 -4.30 -18.01
CA ALA A 78 1.12 -4.28 -16.65
C ALA A 78 1.34 -5.69 -16.12
N MET A 79 2.32 -5.82 -15.22
CA MET A 79 2.52 -7.06 -14.46
C MET A 79 1.43 -7.23 -13.40
N PRO A 80 1.06 -8.47 -13.01
CA PRO A 80 -0.01 -8.73 -12.04
C PRO A 80 0.11 -7.94 -10.73
N HIS A 81 1.34 -7.78 -10.22
CA HIS A 81 1.58 -6.97 -9.01
C HIS A 81 1.17 -5.50 -9.18
N ALA A 82 1.41 -4.90 -10.35
CA ALA A 82 1.06 -3.52 -10.63
C ALA A 82 -0.46 -3.36 -10.76
N ILE A 83 -1.14 -4.36 -11.33
CA ILE A 83 -2.62 -4.40 -11.41
C ILE A 83 -3.22 -4.49 -10.00
N ARG A 84 -2.63 -5.29 -9.09
CA ARG A 84 -3.04 -5.33 -7.68
C ARG A 84 -2.88 -3.98 -6.99
N GLN A 85 -1.76 -3.28 -7.22
CA GLN A 85 -1.53 -1.94 -6.66
C GLN A 85 -2.52 -0.90 -7.22
N LEU A 86 -2.83 -0.98 -8.52
CA LEU A 86 -3.85 -0.14 -9.15
C LEU A 86 -5.22 -0.41 -8.52
N PHE A 87 -5.61 -1.68 -8.37
CA PHE A 87 -6.86 -2.05 -7.72
C PHE A 87 -6.97 -1.51 -6.29
N VAL A 88 -5.92 -1.68 -5.48
CA VAL A 88 -5.86 -1.12 -4.11
C VAL A 88 -5.97 0.40 -4.12
N SER A 89 -5.36 1.08 -5.10
CA SER A 89 -5.49 2.53 -5.26
C SER A 89 -6.92 2.96 -5.58
N LEU A 90 -7.61 2.21 -6.47
CA LEU A 90 -9.03 2.44 -6.75
C LEU A 90 -9.89 2.30 -5.48
N LEU A 91 -9.64 1.27 -4.67
CA LEU A 91 -10.34 1.10 -3.38
C LEU A 91 -10.15 2.29 -2.45
N LEU A 92 -8.92 2.76 -2.30
CA LEU A 92 -8.56 3.82 -1.36
C LEU A 92 -9.06 5.20 -1.79
N PHE A 93 -9.07 5.50 -3.09
CA PHE A 93 -9.20 6.88 -3.57
C PHE A 93 -10.39 7.11 -4.51
N CYS A 94 -10.93 6.07 -5.15
CA CYS A 94 -11.94 6.22 -6.21
C CYS A 94 -13.34 5.75 -5.79
N THR A 95 -13.47 5.12 -4.62
CA THR A 95 -14.75 4.65 -4.05
C THR A 95 -15.64 3.93 -5.07
N PRO A 96 -15.20 2.77 -5.62
CA PRO A 96 -15.97 2.04 -6.61
C PRO A 96 -17.33 1.66 -6.06
N THR A 97 -18.34 1.65 -6.92
CA THR A 97 -19.71 1.35 -6.52
C THR A 97 -19.80 -0.08 -6.02
N ASP A 98 -19.28 -1.08 -6.75
CA ASP A 98 -19.19 -2.49 -6.34
C ASP A 98 -17.74 -3.02 -6.39
N PRO A 99 -16.96 -2.80 -5.32
CA PRO A 99 -15.57 -3.21 -5.31
C PRO A 99 -15.36 -4.72 -5.40
N PHE A 100 -16.27 -5.52 -4.82
CA PHE A 100 -16.16 -6.97 -4.87
C PHE A 100 -16.50 -7.51 -6.25
N GLY A 101 -17.58 -7.02 -6.89
CA GLY A 101 -17.89 -7.38 -8.27
C GLY A 101 -16.82 -6.90 -9.27
N LEU A 102 -16.18 -5.74 -9.02
CA LEU A 102 -15.02 -5.31 -9.79
C LEU A 102 -13.84 -6.29 -9.61
N TRP A 103 -13.50 -6.67 -8.39
CA TRP A 103 -12.48 -7.70 -8.14
C TRP A 103 -12.78 -9.02 -8.86
N GLN A 104 -14.02 -9.52 -8.77
CA GLN A 104 -14.40 -10.79 -9.40
C GLN A 104 -14.19 -10.81 -10.92
N ARG A 105 -14.38 -9.65 -11.58
CA ARG A 105 -14.17 -9.51 -13.03
C ARG A 105 -12.69 -9.48 -13.42
N HIS A 106 -11.83 -8.93 -12.57
CA HIS A 106 -10.41 -8.66 -12.89
C HIS A 106 -9.40 -9.58 -12.18
N LYS A 107 -9.85 -10.42 -11.23
CA LYS A 107 -8.97 -11.25 -10.38
C LYS A 107 -8.01 -12.15 -11.15
N HIS A 108 -8.37 -12.60 -12.35
CA HIS A 108 -7.53 -13.49 -13.16
C HIS A 108 -6.24 -12.81 -13.61
N SER A 109 -6.32 -11.57 -14.09
CA SER A 109 -5.15 -10.78 -14.50
C SER A 109 -4.24 -10.42 -13.31
N MET A 110 -4.73 -10.56 -12.08
CA MET A 110 -3.99 -10.25 -10.86
C MET A 110 -3.26 -11.44 -10.24
N ILE A 111 -3.33 -12.65 -10.83
CA ILE A 111 -2.73 -13.86 -10.22
C ILE A 111 -1.68 -14.56 -11.08
N ASP A 112 -1.39 -14.09 -12.29
CA ASP A 112 -0.50 -14.82 -13.21
C ASP A 112 0.90 -15.07 -12.64
N ASP A 113 1.43 -14.16 -11.83
CA ASP A 113 2.72 -14.32 -11.16
C ASP A 113 2.69 -15.43 -10.09
N PHE A 114 1.59 -15.56 -9.36
CA PHE A 114 1.39 -16.67 -8.43
C PHE A 114 1.21 -18.00 -9.17
N CYS A 115 0.43 -18.01 -10.25
CA CYS A 115 0.26 -19.19 -11.11
C CYS A 115 1.61 -19.67 -11.64
N HIS A 116 2.43 -18.76 -12.16
CA HIS A 116 3.76 -19.08 -12.66
C HIS A 116 4.67 -19.64 -11.56
N ALA A 117 4.64 -19.06 -10.36
CA ALA A 117 5.41 -19.57 -9.22
C ALA A 117 4.96 -20.98 -8.79
N ALA A 118 3.68 -21.30 -8.94
CA ALA A 118 3.11 -22.62 -8.68
C ALA A 118 3.28 -23.62 -9.85
N GLY A 119 3.94 -23.22 -10.95
CA GLY A 119 4.09 -24.05 -12.15
C GLY A 119 2.80 -24.26 -12.93
N ILE A 120 1.77 -23.45 -12.67
CA ILE A 120 0.48 -23.48 -13.35
C ILE A 120 0.60 -22.73 -14.67
N THR A 121 0.36 -23.42 -15.78
CA THR A 121 0.32 -22.84 -17.12
C THR A 121 -1.11 -22.85 -17.67
N ASN A 122 -1.40 -21.98 -18.64
CA ASN A 122 -2.70 -21.86 -19.31
C ASN A 122 -3.88 -21.59 -18.35
N VAL A 123 -3.79 -20.51 -17.57
CA VAL A 123 -4.83 -20.05 -16.64
C VAL A 123 -6.20 -19.96 -17.33
N ASP A 124 -6.27 -19.37 -18.53
CA ASP A 124 -7.51 -19.24 -19.31
C ASP A 124 -8.17 -20.59 -19.66
N ALA A 125 -7.37 -21.64 -19.84
CA ALA A 125 -7.91 -22.97 -20.12
C ALA A 125 -8.47 -23.61 -18.83
N GLN A 126 -7.84 -23.38 -17.68
CA GLN A 126 -8.33 -23.86 -16.38
C GLN A 126 -9.61 -23.14 -15.95
N VAL A 127 -9.73 -21.84 -16.23
CA VAL A 127 -10.96 -21.07 -15.99
C VAL A 127 -12.10 -21.56 -16.89
N ARG A 128 -11.83 -21.80 -18.19
CA ARG A 128 -12.85 -22.24 -19.17
C ARG A 128 -13.31 -23.69 -19.00
N ASN A 129 -12.43 -24.59 -18.57
CA ASN A 129 -12.72 -26.01 -18.45
C ASN A 129 -13.25 -26.43 -17.07
N HIS A 130 -13.63 -25.48 -16.21
CA HIS A 130 -14.07 -25.79 -14.85
C HIS A 130 -15.46 -26.48 -14.87
N PRO A 131 -15.58 -27.76 -14.45
CA PRO A 131 -16.80 -28.53 -14.65
C PRO A 131 -17.95 -28.17 -13.69
N ASN A 132 -17.70 -27.40 -12.62
CA ASN A 132 -18.69 -27.07 -11.60
C ASN A 132 -18.32 -25.80 -10.81
N PRO A 133 -19.08 -24.69 -10.83
CA PRO A 133 -18.74 -23.47 -10.09
C PRO A 133 -18.61 -23.64 -8.56
N ASN A 134 -19.08 -24.74 -7.99
CA ASN A 134 -19.03 -25.02 -6.55
C ASN A 134 -17.87 -25.92 -6.11
N SER A 135 -17.02 -26.41 -7.02
CA SER A 135 -15.78 -27.12 -6.64
C SER A 135 -14.61 -26.14 -6.50
N PRO A 136 -13.73 -26.31 -5.50
CA PRO A 136 -12.54 -25.46 -5.36
C PRO A 136 -11.68 -25.57 -6.62
N THR A 137 -11.47 -24.43 -7.29
CA THR A 137 -10.60 -24.36 -8.47
C THR A 137 -9.15 -24.62 -8.05
N THR A 138 -8.31 -25.12 -8.96
CA THR A 138 -6.84 -25.15 -8.79
C THR A 138 -6.23 -23.77 -8.55
N LEU A 139 -6.99 -22.70 -8.84
CA LEU A 139 -6.59 -21.31 -8.69
C LEU A 139 -7.03 -20.70 -7.34
N GLU A 140 -7.84 -21.39 -6.54
CA GLU A 140 -8.27 -20.95 -5.20
C GLU A 140 -7.09 -20.46 -4.33
N PRO A 141 -5.96 -21.19 -4.22
CA PRO A 141 -4.81 -20.73 -3.45
C PRO A 141 -4.20 -19.45 -4.02
N MET A 142 -4.29 -19.22 -5.33
CA MET A 142 -3.75 -18.04 -6.01
C MET A 142 -4.63 -16.81 -5.75
N TYR A 143 -5.96 -16.97 -5.79
CA TYR A 143 -6.88 -15.92 -5.37
C TYR A 143 -6.70 -15.59 -3.89
N ALA A 144 -6.57 -16.59 -3.03
CA ALA A 144 -6.28 -16.39 -1.62
C ALA A 144 -4.98 -15.60 -1.41
N GLN A 145 -3.91 -15.96 -2.13
CA GLN A 145 -2.64 -15.24 -2.10
C GLN A 145 -2.78 -13.79 -2.58
N CYS A 146 -3.60 -13.55 -3.61
CA CYS A 146 -3.88 -12.20 -4.10
C CYS A 146 -4.62 -11.35 -3.07
N LEU A 147 -5.67 -11.89 -2.45
CA LEU A 147 -6.42 -11.21 -1.39
C LEU A 147 -5.49 -10.84 -0.23
N LEU A 148 -4.60 -11.74 0.20
CA LEU A 148 -3.61 -11.46 1.25
C LEU A 148 -2.58 -10.40 0.82
N ASN A 149 -2.16 -10.41 -0.46
CA ASN A 149 -1.23 -9.41 -0.98
C ASN A 149 -1.86 -8.00 -1.00
N MET A 150 -3.13 -7.89 -1.40
CA MET A 150 -3.88 -6.64 -1.37
C MET A 150 -4.16 -6.19 0.08
N GLU A 151 -4.51 -7.13 0.97
CA GLU A 151 -4.69 -6.86 2.41
C GLU A 151 -3.43 -6.23 3.02
N ASN A 152 -2.24 -6.81 2.77
CA ASN A 152 -0.98 -6.26 3.26
C ASN A 152 -0.74 -4.81 2.78
N THR A 153 -1.16 -4.50 1.55
CA THR A 153 -1.01 -3.16 0.96
C THR A 153 -2.00 -2.17 1.59
N LEU A 154 -3.24 -2.60 1.83
CA LEU A 154 -4.25 -1.79 2.53
C LEU A 154 -3.88 -1.56 4.00
N GLN A 155 -3.31 -2.55 4.68
CA GLN A 155 -2.88 -2.40 6.07
C GLN A 155 -1.79 -1.33 6.23
N ALA A 156 -0.95 -1.12 5.21
CA ALA A 156 -0.01 0.00 5.19
C ALA A 156 -0.69 1.39 5.23
N HIS A 157 -1.97 1.44 4.84
CA HIS A 157 -2.84 2.62 4.87
C HIS A 157 -3.81 2.62 6.06
N GLY A 158 -3.64 1.69 7.01
CA GLY A 158 -4.53 1.56 8.16
C GLY A 158 -5.94 1.09 7.78
N LYS A 159 -6.07 0.38 6.66
CA LYS A 159 -7.32 -0.14 6.11
C LYS A 159 -7.25 -1.65 5.93
N SER A 160 -8.40 -2.30 5.88
CA SER A 160 -8.53 -3.74 5.62
C SER A 160 -9.50 -4.01 4.47
N LEU A 161 -9.23 -5.03 3.66
CA LEU A 161 -10.01 -5.41 2.48
C LEU A 161 -11.51 -5.64 2.79
N PRO A 162 -11.90 -6.27 3.91
CA PRO A 162 -13.30 -6.41 4.31
C PRO A 162 -14.04 -5.08 4.56
N GLU A 163 -13.33 -3.95 4.71
CA GLU A 163 -13.98 -2.63 4.81
C GLU A 163 -14.56 -2.15 3.47
N PHE A 164 -14.14 -2.75 2.34
CA PHE A 164 -14.50 -2.32 0.98
C PHE A 164 -15.54 -3.22 0.31
N GLY A 165 -16.24 -4.09 1.05
CA GLY A 165 -17.33 -4.90 0.50
C GLY A 165 -17.32 -6.32 1.04
N GLU A 166 -17.81 -7.27 0.24
CA GLU A 166 -18.00 -8.68 0.63
C GLU A 166 -16.71 -9.51 0.61
N PHE A 167 -15.55 -8.88 0.80
CA PHE A 167 -14.27 -9.58 0.83
C PHE A 167 -14.15 -10.44 2.10
N ILE A 168 -13.92 -11.72 1.90
CA ILE A 168 -13.56 -12.66 2.97
C ILE A 168 -12.08 -12.97 2.85
N LEU A 169 -11.30 -12.62 3.87
CA LEU A 169 -9.88 -12.96 3.90
C LEU A 169 -9.72 -14.47 4.12
N PRO A 170 -8.84 -15.14 3.36
CA PRO A 170 -8.61 -16.56 3.52
C PRO A 170 -7.97 -16.86 4.89
N PRO A 171 -8.25 -18.04 5.49
CA PRO A 171 -7.60 -18.44 6.72
C PRO A 171 -6.07 -18.50 6.57
N PRO A 172 -5.30 -18.31 7.67
CA PRO A 172 -3.84 -18.25 7.62
C PRO A 172 -3.16 -19.49 6.99
N SER A 173 -3.86 -20.61 6.95
CA SER A 173 -3.40 -21.92 6.50
C SER A 173 -3.71 -22.25 5.03
N THR A 174 -4.43 -21.40 4.29
CA THR A 174 -4.89 -21.70 2.91
C THR A 174 -3.79 -21.56 1.86
N VAL A 175 -2.73 -20.83 2.16
CA VAL A 175 -1.53 -20.73 1.32
C VAL A 175 -0.39 -21.45 2.04
N PRO A 176 0.33 -22.40 1.39
CA PRO A 176 1.59 -22.90 1.89
C PRO A 176 2.62 -21.76 1.81
N ASN A 177 2.53 -20.85 2.76
CA ASN A 177 3.50 -19.80 2.93
C ASN A 177 4.67 -20.46 3.67
N LEU A 178 5.81 -20.63 3.01
CA LEU A 178 7.04 -21.20 3.60
C LEU A 178 7.45 -20.49 4.91
N TYR A 179 6.87 -19.31 5.18
CA TYR A 179 7.11 -18.46 6.32
C TYR A 179 5.84 -18.15 7.15
N SER A 180 4.79 -18.98 7.13
CA SER A 180 3.55 -18.75 7.89
C SER A 180 3.79 -18.56 9.40
N ASP A 181 4.80 -19.24 9.92
CA ASP A 181 5.17 -19.21 11.35
C ASP A 181 5.96 -17.95 11.74
N GLN A 182 6.32 -17.11 10.77
CA GLN A 182 7.04 -15.87 11.00
C GLN A 182 6.07 -14.71 11.29
N PRO A 183 6.46 -13.77 12.18
CA PRO A 183 5.73 -12.52 12.35
C PRO A 183 5.51 -11.79 11.01
N ALA A 184 4.33 -11.19 10.82
CA ALA A 184 3.92 -10.58 9.55
C ALA A 184 4.98 -9.66 8.93
N VAL A 185 5.61 -8.80 9.74
CA VAL A 185 6.66 -7.86 9.27
C VAL A 185 7.92 -8.57 8.76
N ILE A 186 8.26 -9.73 9.32
CA ILE A 186 9.40 -10.55 8.88
C ILE A 186 9.01 -11.31 7.61
N ARG A 187 7.82 -11.91 7.60
CA ARG A 187 7.27 -12.61 6.44
C ARG A 187 7.22 -11.71 5.21
N ASP A 188 6.72 -10.48 5.34
CA ASP A 188 6.67 -9.51 4.26
C ASP A 188 8.07 -9.24 3.68
N GLN A 189 9.09 -9.11 4.54
CA GLN A 189 10.46 -8.92 4.09
C GLN A 189 11.02 -10.15 3.38
N LEU A 190 10.76 -11.36 3.88
CA LEU A 190 11.22 -12.60 3.24
C LEU A 190 10.64 -12.75 1.83
N LEU A 191 9.36 -12.42 1.65
CA LEU A 191 8.72 -12.39 0.33
C LEU A 191 9.39 -11.39 -0.61
N LEU A 192 9.75 -10.19 -0.12
CA LEU A 192 10.48 -9.19 -0.92
C LEU A 192 11.88 -9.67 -1.33
N LEU A 193 12.57 -10.43 -0.48
CA LEU A 193 13.87 -11.03 -0.81
C LEU A 193 13.74 -12.09 -1.90
N ASP A 194 12.74 -12.97 -1.78
CA ASP A 194 12.49 -14.02 -2.77
C ASP A 194 12.11 -13.42 -4.13
N GLN A 195 11.22 -12.41 -4.15
CA GLN A 195 10.89 -11.66 -5.37
C GLN A 195 12.11 -11.00 -5.99
N ALA A 196 12.98 -10.38 -5.18
CA ALA A 196 14.18 -9.72 -5.69
C ALA A 196 15.14 -10.72 -6.34
N ARG A 197 15.31 -11.91 -5.74
CA ARG A 197 16.13 -12.99 -6.28
C ARG A 197 15.57 -13.59 -7.56
N SER A 198 14.25 -13.80 -7.64
CA SER A 198 13.60 -14.29 -8.85
C SER A 198 13.69 -13.29 -10.00
N ASN A 199 13.53 -12.00 -9.71
CA ASN A 199 13.69 -10.92 -10.69
C ASN A 199 15.14 -10.40 -10.72
N TYR A 200 16.09 -11.32 -10.91
CA TYR A 200 17.51 -10.96 -10.96
C TYR A 200 17.76 -9.97 -12.11
N GLN A 201 18.38 -8.83 -11.78
CA GLN A 201 18.68 -7.76 -12.72
C GLN A 201 20.15 -7.38 -12.56
N ALA A 202 20.97 -7.74 -13.55
CA ALA A 202 22.40 -7.52 -13.51
C ALA A 202 22.80 -6.04 -13.58
N GLN A 203 22.02 -5.24 -14.33
CA GLN A 203 22.27 -3.82 -14.52
C GLN A 203 20.94 -3.04 -14.62
N PHE A 204 20.98 -1.79 -14.18
CA PHE A 204 19.87 -0.86 -14.31
C PHE A 204 20.22 0.20 -15.36
N PRO A 205 19.34 0.46 -16.35
CA PRO A 205 19.55 1.53 -17.32
C PRO A 205 19.41 2.90 -16.65
N PHE A 206 20.53 3.44 -16.17
CA PHE A 206 20.60 4.75 -15.53
C PHE A 206 21.19 5.81 -16.45
N ASN A 207 20.80 7.06 -16.21
CA ASN A 207 21.60 8.20 -16.67
C ASN A 207 22.84 8.37 -15.78
N THR A 208 23.76 9.27 -16.16
CA THR A 208 25.03 9.48 -15.45
C THR A 208 24.86 9.85 -13.98
N ASP A 209 23.88 10.69 -13.65
CA ASP A 209 23.66 11.17 -12.28
C ASP A 209 23.03 10.09 -11.41
N GLN A 210 22.07 9.34 -11.95
CA GLN A 210 21.47 8.17 -11.30
C GLN A 210 22.50 7.08 -11.05
N GLN A 211 23.38 6.81 -12.03
CA GLN A 211 24.47 5.85 -11.89
C GLN A 211 25.43 6.29 -10.78
N HIS A 212 25.85 7.55 -10.78
CA HIS A 212 26.72 8.10 -9.75
C HIS A 212 26.10 8.03 -8.35
N ALA A 213 24.81 8.36 -8.21
CA ALA A 213 24.10 8.23 -6.94
C ALA A 213 23.99 6.77 -6.50
N PHE A 214 23.63 5.87 -7.42
CA PHE A 214 23.51 4.44 -7.16
C PHE A 214 24.82 3.85 -6.65
N ASP A 215 25.93 4.10 -7.35
CA ASP A 215 27.23 3.53 -7.00
C ASP A 215 27.70 3.99 -5.62
N ASN A 216 27.61 5.30 -5.33
CA ASN A 216 28.00 5.85 -4.04
C ASN A 216 27.17 5.27 -2.88
N ILE A 217 25.85 5.15 -3.07
CA ILE A 217 24.96 4.60 -2.04
C ILE A 217 25.25 3.10 -1.84
N ILE A 218 25.39 2.33 -2.91
CA ILE A 218 25.69 0.89 -2.82
C ILE A 218 27.06 0.65 -2.18
N THR A 219 28.08 1.46 -2.50
CA THR A 219 29.37 1.41 -1.80
C THR A 219 29.20 1.64 -0.31
N ALA A 220 28.41 2.64 0.11
CA ALA A 220 28.16 2.90 1.53
C ALA A 220 27.39 1.76 2.22
N VAL A 221 26.45 1.12 1.53
CA VAL A 221 25.67 -0.04 2.04
C VAL A 221 26.58 -1.23 2.38
N TYR A 222 27.63 -1.44 1.60
CA TYR A 222 28.56 -2.56 1.77
C TYR A 222 29.91 -2.18 2.41
N ASP A 223 30.08 -0.91 2.76
CA ASP A 223 31.21 -0.46 3.55
C ASP A 223 31.12 -0.98 4.99
N ASN A 224 32.23 -1.51 5.49
CA ASN A 224 32.36 -2.08 6.83
C ASN A 224 32.55 -1.01 7.92
N ASP A 225 32.77 0.26 7.55
CA ASP A 225 32.75 1.34 8.53
C ASP A 225 31.33 1.55 9.07
N ILE A 226 31.16 1.35 10.38
CA ILE A 226 29.86 1.47 11.06
C ILE A 226 29.69 2.80 11.78
N VAL A 227 30.76 3.60 11.95
CA VAL A 227 30.72 4.84 12.74
C VAL A 227 30.60 6.09 11.88
N SER A 228 30.96 6.02 10.60
CA SER A 228 30.70 7.12 9.68
C SER A 228 29.20 7.33 9.43
N SER A 229 28.83 8.59 9.26
CA SER A 229 27.48 8.94 8.84
C SER A 229 27.26 8.53 7.38
N LYS A 230 26.25 7.71 7.13
CA LYS A 230 25.86 7.24 5.80
C LYS A 230 24.47 7.77 5.45
N LEU A 231 24.36 9.10 5.42
CA LEU A 231 23.13 9.83 5.13
C LEU A 231 23.25 10.49 3.75
N PHE A 232 22.32 10.15 2.86
CA PHE A 232 22.25 10.69 1.51
C PHE A 232 20.92 11.43 1.33
N PHE A 233 20.94 12.52 0.56
CA PHE A 233 19.73 13.18 0.07
C PHE A 233 19.78 13.21 -1.45
N VAL A 234 18.78 12.62 -2.10
CA VAL A 234 18.62 12.63 -3.56
C VAL A 234 17.60 13.71 -3.91
N ASP A 235 18.11 14.87 -4.30
CA ASP A 235 17.29 15.96 -4.83
C ASP A 235 17.06 15.78 -6.33
N GLY A 236 15.84 16.06 -6.77
CA GLY A 236 15.50 16.09 -8.17
C GLY A 236 14.06 16.57 -8.37
N PRO A 237 13.77 17.35 -9.41
CA PRO A 237 12.39 17.71 -9.76
C PRO A 237 11.47 16.50 -9.96
N GLY A 238 10.16 16.75 -10.01
CA GLY A 238 9.20 15.76 -10.51
C GLY A 238 9.59 15.23 -11.89
N GLY A 239 9.47 13.92 -12.10
CA GLY A 239 9.74 13.28 -13.40
C GLY A 239 11.20 12.93 -13.72
N THR A 240 12.17 13.18 -12.82
CA THR A 240 13.59 12.84 -13.05
C THR A 240 13.97 11.38 -12.75
N GLY A 241 13.00 10.53 -12.41
CA GLY A 241 13.24 9.12 -12.12
C GLY A 241 13.84 8.82 -10.75
N LYS A 242 13.63 9.67 -9.73
CA LYS A 242 14.06 9.39 -8.34
C LYS A 242 13.50 8.06 -7.82
N THR A 243 12.21 7.83 -7.99
CA THR A 243 11.53 6.59 -7.62
C THR A 243 12.13 5.38 -8.35
N TYR A 244 12.54 5.54 -9.61
CA TYR A 244 13.22 4.49 -10.36
C TYR A 244 14.56 4.13 -9.70
N LEU A 245 15.41 5.12 -9.40
CA LEU A 245 16.65 4.93 -8.66
C LEU A 245 16.42 4.24 -7.30
N PHE A 246 15.39 4.64 -6.57
CA PHE A 246 15.04 4.05 -5.27
C PHE A 246 14.65 2.59 -5.39
N ASN A 247 13.76 2.25 -6.33
CA ASN A 247 13.38 0.86 -6.56
C ASN A 247 14.56 0.00 -7.00
N SER A 248 15.48 0.54 -7.81
CA SER A 248 16.71 -0.15 -8.17
C SER A 248 17.65 -0.40 -6.99
N LEU A 249 17.80 0.57 -6.07
CA LEU A 249 18.57 0.39 -4.83
C LEU A 249 17.96 -0.71 -3.94
N LEU A 250 16.65 -0.68 -3.74
CA LEU A 250 15.93 -1.73 -3.00
C LEU A 250 16.15 -3.09 -3.64
N GLN A 251 16.00 -3.17 -4.97
CA GLN A 251 16.15 -4.41 -5.72
C GLN A 251 17.57 -4.98 -5.58
N ARG A 252 18.61 -4.16 -5.75
CA ARG A 252 20.01 -4.57 -5.64
C ARG A 252 20.34 -5.12 -4.27
N VAL A 253 19.96 -4.43 -3.19
CA VAL A 253 20.27 -4.84 -1.81
C VAL A 253 19.53 -6.12 -1.44
N ARG A 254 18.27 -6.26 -1.88
CA ARG A 254 17.44 -7.45 -1.60
C ARG A 254 17.89 -8.67 -2.40
N GLN A 255 18.36 -8.49 -3.64
CA GLN A 255 18.96 -9.57 -4.44
C GLN A 255 20.15 -10.23 -3.72
N ASP A 256 20.95 -9.44 -3.02
CA ASP A 256 22.06 -9.93 -2.19
C ASP A 256 21.60 -10.57 -0.86
N GLY A 257 20.28 -10.72 -0.65
CA GLY A 257 19.69 -11.27 0.57
C GLY A 257 19.73 -10.33 1.78
N SER A 258 20.12 -9.06 1.58
CA SER A 258 20.16 -8.06 2.66
C SER A 258 18.82 -7.34 2.80
N ILE A 259 18.47 -6.93 4.02
CA ILE A 259 17.21 -6.24 4.29
C ILE A 259 17.32 -4.77 3.89
N ALA A 260 16.39 -4.31 3.05
CA ALA A 260 16.22 -2.92 2.66
C ALA A 260 14.75 -2.48 2.86
N LEU A 261 14.56 -1.44 3.68
CA LEU A 261 13.24 -0.91 4.02
C LEU A 261 12.92 0.32 3.16
N ALA A 262 11.66 0.43 2.76
CA ALA A 262 11.15 1.51 1.93
C ALA A 262 10.05 2.27 2.68
N ALA A 263 10.37 3.49 3.10
CA ALA A 263 9.43 4.42 3.72
C ALA A 263 9.09 5.55 2.76
N ALA A 264 7.90 6.14 2.93
CA ALA A 264 7.56 7.41 2.32
C ALA A 264 6.73 8.28 3.28
N SER A 265 6.69 9.58 3.04
CA SER A 265 5.93 10.51 3.87
C SER A 265 4.42 10.39 3.68
N SER A 266 3.97 10.08 2.46
CA SER A 266 2.56 9.87 2.10
C SER A 266 2.29 8.42 1.68
N GLY A 267 1.02 8.00 1.78
CA GLY A 267 0.60 6.67 1.33
C GLY A 267 0.76 6.49 -0.18
N THR A 268 0.44 7.52 -0.96
CA THR A 268 0.58 7.50 -2.42
C THR A 268 2.02 7.33 -2.87
N ALA A 269 2.97 8.03 -2.23
CA ALA A 269 4.39 7.85 -2.51
C ALA A 269 4.89 6.46 -2.08
N ALA A 270 4.38 5.93 -0.97
CA ALA A 270 4.76 4.59 -0.50
C ALA A 270 4.39 3.49 -1.52
N LEU A 271 3.25 3.61 -2.21
CA LEU A 271 2.82 2.65 -3.24
C LEU A 271 3.79 2.57 -4.43
N LEU A 272 4.54 3.63 -4.69
CA LEU A 272 5.51 3.68 -5.78
C LEU A 272 6.83 2.98 -5.43
N LEU A 273 7.07 2.70 -4.15
CA LEU A 273 8.26 1.98 -3.69
C LEU A 273 7.95 0.49 -3.49
N ASN A 274 8.85 -0.38 -3.93
CA ASN A 274 8.69 -1.81 -3.79
C ASN A 274 8.71 -2.21 -2.29
N GLY A 275 7.59 -2.68 -1.77
CA GLY A 275 7.42 -2.96 -0.35
C GLY A 275 7.32 -1.70 0.52
N GLY A 276 6.93 -0.57 -0.08
CA GLY A 276 6.82 0.71 0.58
C GLY A 276 5.70 0.76 1.64
N ARG A 277 5.96 1.48 2.73
CA ARG A 277 4.94 1.88 3.71
C ARG A 277 5.14 3.34 4.11
N THR A 278 4.11 3.97 4.68
CA THR A 278 4.30 5.29 5.26
C THR A 278 5.30 5.24 6.41
N ALA A 279 6.15 6.25 6.58
CA ALA A 279 7.14 6.28 7.64
C ALA A 279 6.50 6.15 9.04
N HIS A 280 5.33 6.78 9.23
CA HIS A 280 4.52 6.63 10.44
C HIS A 280 4.16 5.17 10.73
N SER A 281 3.65 4.43 9.74
CA SER A 281 3.23 3.04 9.92
C SER A 281 4.41 2.08 10.05
N MET A 282 5.49 2.33 9.29
CA MET A 282 6.71 1.52 9.27
C MET A 282 7.46 1.63 10.59
N PHE A 283 7.71 2.85 11.06
CA PHE A 283 8.50 3.09 12.26
C PHE A 283 7.65 3.31 13.51
N LYS A 284 6.32 3.18 13.44
CA LYS A 284 5.40 3.39 14.58
C LYS A 284 5.64 4.75 15.27
N ILE A 285 5.78 5.79 14.45
CA ILE A 285 5.99 7.16 14.91
C ILE A 285 4.69 7.65 15.56
N PRO A 286 4.72 8.16 16.81
CA PRO A 286 3.57 8.81 17.43
C PRO A 286 3.09 10.02 16.62
N LEU A 287 1.80 10.38 16.74
CA LEU A 287 1.26 11.56 16.05
C LEU A 287 1.80 12.86 16.65
N ASP A 288 1.92 12.91 17.97
CA ASP A 288 2.49 14.04 18.70
C ASP A 288 3.97 13.76 18.96
N VAL A 289 4.83 14.53 18.30
CA VAL A 289 6.29 14.42 18.40
C VAL A 289 6.91 15.68 18.98
N ASP A 290 7.84 15.49 19.90
CA ASP A 290 8.67 16.53 20.49
C ASP A 290 10.15 16.12 20.51
N ASP A 291 11.00 16.93 21.14
CA ASP A 291 12.44 16.70 21.24
C ASP A 291 12.83 15.37 21.92
N ASN A 292 11.92 14.77 22.69
CA ASN A 292 12.14 13.56 23.48
C ASN A 292 11.32 12.34 23.01
N THR A 293 10.33 12.52 22.12
CA THR A 293 9.43 11.43 21.65
C THR A 293 10.18 10.33 20.91
N THR A 294 10.15 9.07 21.36
CA THR A 294 10.67 7.93 20.58
C THR A 294 9.56 7.20 19.85
N CYS A 295 9.89 6.49 18.77
CA CYS A 295 8.96 5.57 18.13
C CYS A 295 8.44 4.49 19.10
N SER A 296 7.19 4.06 18.90
CA SER A 296 6.54 3.00 19.68
C SER A 296 6.99 1.59 19.24
N ILE A 297 8.31 1.35 19.29
CA ILE A 297 8.95 0.08 18.90
C ILE A 297 9.63 -0.53 20.13
N PRO A 298 9.05 -1.57 20.76
CA PRO A 298 9.71 -2.30 21.83
C PRO A 298 11.01 -2.96 21.32
N ALA A 299 12.06 -2.93 22.13
CA ALA A 299 13.37 -3.50 21.75
C ALA A 299 13.35 -5.01 21.47
N SER A 300 12.39 -5.75 22.05
CA SER A 300 12.16 -7.18 21.84
C SER A 300 11.24 -7.50 20.66
N SER A 301 10.69 -6.49 19.99
CA SER A 301 9.73 -6.69 18.89
C SER A 301 10.41 -7.22 17.61
N SER A 302 9.65 -7.91 16.78
CA SER A 302 10.10 -8.39 15.47
C SER A 302 10.55 -7.25 14.56
N LEU A 303 9.90 -6.08 14.65
CA LEU A 303 10.29 -4.87 13.92
C LEU A 303 11.64 -4.34 14.39
N ALA A 304 11.92 -4.35 15.69
CA ALA A 304 13.24 -3.97 16.21
C ALA A 304 14.33 -4.92 15.70
N THR A 305 14.08 -6.23 15.67
CA THR A 305 14.99 -7.20 15.07
C THR A 305 15.24 -6.91 13.59
N LEU A 306 14.18 -6.59 12.84
CA LEU A 306 14.28 -6.24 11.43
C LEU A 306 15.13 -4.97 11.22
N ILE A 307 14.89 -3.91 12.00
CA ILE A 307 15.67 -2.66 11.94
C ILE A 307 17.15 -2.94 12.23
N ARG A 308 17.47 -3.76 13.24
CA ARG A 308 18.86 -4.13 13.56
C ARG A 308 19.57 -4.80 12.39
N GLN A 309 18.87 -5.63 11.61
CA GLN A 309 19.42 -6.34 10.46
C GLN A 309 19.37 -5.55 9.14
N THR A 310 18.60 -4.45 9.09
CA THR A 310 18.45 -3.62 7.90
C THR A 310 19.78 -2.96 7.53
N LYS A 311 20.15 -2.96 6.26
CA LYS A 311 21.34 -2.24 5.75
C LYS A 311 21.00 -0.90 5.10
N LEU A 312 19.86 -0.84 4.41
CA LEU A 312 19.42 0.33 3.67
C LEU A 312 18.00 0.72 4.08
N ILE A 313 17.77 2.02 4.28
CA ILE A 313 16.45 2.59 4.49
C ILE A 313 16.27 3.75 3.53
N LEU A 314 15.32 3.61 2.61
CA LEU A 314 14.90 4.69 1.73
C LEU A 314 13.71 5.41 2.35
N TRP A 315 13.69 6.74 2.26
CA TRP A 315 12.57 7.56 2.71
C TRP A 315 12.25 8.60 1.64
N ASP A 316 11.19 8.35 0.87
CA ASP A 316 10.75 9.26 -0.20
C ASP A 316 9.78 10.35 0.31
N GLU A 317 9.72 11.46 -0.41
CA GLU A 317 9.00 12.69 -0.04
C GLU A 317 9.41 13.26 1.34
N ALA A 318 10.68 13.12 1.69
CA ALA A 318 11.26 13.59 2.95
C ALA A 318 11.25 15.12 3.10
N SER A 319 11.15 15.89 2.01
CA SER A 319 11.11 17.35 2.03
C SER A 319 9.86 17.91 2.74
N MET A 320 8.77 17.15 2.78
CA MET A 320 7.49 17.56 3.35
C MET A 320 7.35 17.27 4.85
N ILE A 321 8.40 16.74 5.51
CA ILE A 321 8.32 16.25 6.89
C ILE A 321 8.95 17.20 7.90
N ASN A 322 8.29 17.30 9.06
CA ASN A 322 8.81 18.02 10.23
C ASN A 322 10.10 17.37 10.78
N ARG A 323 11.11 18.19 11.10
CA ARG A 323 12.37 17.77 11.74
C ARG A 323 12.19 16.79 12.91
N TYR A 324 11.14 16.97 13.73
CA TYR A 324 10.90 16.15 14.92
C TYR A 324 10.63 14.68 14.58
N LEU A 325 10.10 14.38 13.38
CA LEU A 325 9.92 12.99 12.93
C LEU A 325 11.27 12.32 12.65
N PHE A 326 12.18 13.01 11.96
CA PHE A 326 13.51 12.48 11.68
C PHE A 326 14.28 12.26 12.97
N GLU A 327 14.23 13.21 13.91
CA GLU A 327 14.88 13.11 15.21
C GLU A 327 14.28 11.98 16.07
N THR A 328 12.96 11.77 16.01
CA THR A 328 12.26 10.66 16.68
C THR A 328 12.76 9.30 16.18
N VAL A 329 12.85 9.13 14.86
CA VAL A 329 13.36 7.89 14.24
C VAL A 329 14.85 7.69 14.53
N ASP A 330 15.65 8.75 14.41
CA ASP A 330 17.08 8.73 14.73
C ASP A 330 17.32 8.30 16.19
N ARG A 331 16.63 8.91 17.16
CA ARG A 331 16.74 8.57 18.58
C ARG A 331 16.37 7.10 18.82
N THR A 332 15.28 6.61 18.23
CA THR A 332 14.91 5.19 18.33
C THR A 332 15.98 4.28 17.74
N PHE A 333 16.54 4.60 16.58
CA PHE A 333 17.53 3.72 15.95
C PHE A 333 18.84 3.72 16.72
N ARG A 334 19.29 4.87 17.23
CA ARG A 334 20.45 4.93 18.13
C ARG A 334 20.22 4.10 19.39
N ASP A 335 19.00 4.10 19.93
CA ASP A 335 18.63 3.29 21.09
C ASP A 335 18.59 1.78 20.82
N LEU A 336 18.15 1.36 19.63
CA LEU A 336 18.17 -0.04 19.22
C LEU A 336 19.58 -0.52 18.87
N MET A 337 20.36 0.33 18.20
CA MET A 337 21.67 -0.01 17.66
C MET A 337 22.79 0.07 18.70
N LYS A 338 22.68 0.92 19.74
CA LYS A 338 23.63 0.91 20.86
C LYS A 338 23.67 -0.42 21.62
N GLN A 339 22.59 -1.22 21.53
CA GLN A 339 22.53 -2.57 22.09
C GLN A 339 23.27 -3.59 21.23
N VAL A 340 23.43 -3.31 19.93
CA VAL A 340 24.21 -4.14 18.99
C VAL A 340 25.68 -3.80 19.10
N ASP A 341 26.01 -2.51 19.06
CA ASP A 341 27.36 -1.99 19.26
C ASP A 341 27.30 -0.63 19.99
N PRO A 342 27.90 -0.50 21.19
CA PRO A 342 27.88 0.75 21.96
C PRO A 342 28.42 1.98 21.21
N ARG A 343 29.28 1.80 20.21
CA ARG A 343 29.83 2.89 19.38
C ARG A 343 28.76 3.60 18.56
N LEU A 344 27.63 2.95 18.28
CA LEU A 344 26.54 3.48 17.47
C LEU A 344 25.62 4.44 18.22
N LYS A 345 25.80 4.61 19.54
CA LYS A 345 24.94 5.47 20.39
C LYS A 345 24.81 6.91 19.89
N ASN A 346 25.86 7.45 19.29
CA ASN A 346 25.91 8.83 18.81
C ASN A 346 26.03 8.93 17.29
N VAL A 347 25.94 7.80 16.57
CA VAL A 347 26.01 7.78 15.12
C VAL A 347 24.60 8.02 14.58
N PRO A 348 24.39 8.96 13.64
CA PRO A 348 23.08 9.20 13.04
C PRO A 348 22.41 7.91 12.59
N PHE A 349 21.13 7.76 12.93
CA PHE A 349 20.28 6.61 12.67
C PHE A 349 20.91 5.27 13.10
N GLY A 350 21.77 5.28 14.11
CA GLY A 350 22.46 4.09 14.60
C GLY A 350 23.37 3.44 13.55
N GLY A 351 23.95 4.24 12.65
CA GLY A 351 24.88 3.78 11.59
C GLY A 351 24.20 3.12 10.39
N LYS A 352 22.86 3.23 10.28
CA LYS A 352 22.13 2.75 9.11
C LYS A 352 22.38 3.64 7.91
N VAL A 353 22.41 3.04 6.71
CA VAL A 353 22.41 3.82 5.47
C VAL A 353 21.02 4.36 5.25
N ILE A 354 20.88 5.68 5.34
CA ILE A 354 19.63 6.40 5.11
C ILE A 354 19.76 7.15 3.80
N VAL A 355 18.79 6.97 2.91
CA VAL A 355 18.67 7.76 1.69
C VAL A 355 17.31 8.45 1.73
N LEU A 356 17.35 9.77 1.85
CA LEU A 356 16.20 10.62 1.78
C LEU A 356 16.00 11.06 0.33
N GLY A 357 14.76 11.09 -0.12
CA GLY A 357 14.37 11.64 -1.42
C GLY A 357 13.31 12.68 -1.27
N GLY A 358 13.30 13.64 -2.18
CA GLY A 358 12.23 14.61 -2.25
C GLY A 358 12.57 15.71 -3.23
N ASP A 359 11.70 16.70 -3.25
CA ASP A 359 11.92 17.95 -3.95
C ASP A 359 11.52 19.06 -2.99
N PHE A 360 12.48 19.88 -2.56
CA PHE A 360 12.20 21.01 -1.66
C PHE A 360 11.43 22.15 -2.37
N ARG A 361 11.23 22.04 -3.68
CA ARG A 361 10.42 22.99 -4.47
C ARG A 361 8.93 22.59 -4.50
N GLN A 362 8.60 21.38 -4.07
CA GLN A 362 7.22 20.95 -3.81
C GLN A 362 6.83 21.35 -2.39
#